data_AF-A0AAJ2BG15-F1
#
_entry.id   AF-A0AAJ2BG15-F1
#
_cell.length_a   1.000
_cell.length_b   1.000
_cell.length_c   1.000
_cell.angle_alpha   90.00
_cell.angle_beta   90.00
_cell.angle_gamma   90.00
#
_symmetry.space_group_name_H-M   'P 1'
#
loop_
_entity.id
_entity.type
_entity.pdbx_description
1 polymer ?
#
loop_
_entity_poly.entity_id
_entity_poly.type
_entity_poly.pdbx_seq_one_letter_code
_entity_poly.pdbx_strand_id
1 'polypeptide(L)'
;MSNLADSDFFTQLGKPPSHAYSFLWADYAELICLTSPDGFYGQGQIVDLTTEQEELLTDSENCDDEDLEALEDDAARFIQISEDVSRRWADISQRLNSRQLTMTGFWPFVFEGGVLYSRFDAENNNHVFYVALLLCSSLRYLQGKKKKVVTASLEEIGYVIFKSLMPSGWHVKPFGAHQRISEGYTGKLEDKFRALAGDISARFYEDRGFDPSDTGDGGLDVVAWHPIGGDGRGNIPVAFAQCGCSPTDWEHKQFEASPLNIEATLVPQHSAANFYIMPHDLKALNGSWDRGSNVGRVILVDRYRILKLAEQYGFHHEIRSGCEHVIEALAAATAAA
;
A
#
# COMPACT_ATOMS: atom_id res chain seq x y z
N MET A 1 -18.44 -18.98 11.66
CA MET A 1 -17.05 -18.79 11.23
C MET A 1 -16.14 -19.13 12.41
N SER A 2 -15.06 -19.89 12.23
CA SER A 2 -13.96 -19.86 13.20
C SER A 2 -13.52 -18.41 13.31
N ASN A 3 -13.42 -17.87 14.53
CA ASN A 3 -12.99 -16.49 14.77
C ASN A 3 -11.82 -16.17 13.82
N LEU A 4 -11.98 -15.22 12.90
CA LEU A 4 -10.84 -14.54 12.26
C LEU A 4 -10.15 -13.74 13.37
N ALA A 5 -9.50 -14.46 14.28
CA ALA A 5 -9.01 -13.95 15.53
C ALA A 5 -7.81 -13.04 15.26
N ASP A 6 -7.69 -12.01 16.08
CA ASP A 6 -6.45 -11.28 16.22
C ASP A 6 -5.32 -12.28 16.50
N SER A 7 -4.27 -12.21 15.69
CA SER A 7 -3.06 -12.99 15.87
C SER A 7 -1.90 -12.07 16.25
N ASP A 8 -0.73 -12.64 16.51
CA ASP A 8 0.49 -11.85 16.73
C ASP A 8 0.87 -10.99 15.50
N PHE A 9 0.26 -11.27 14.33
CA PHE A 9 0.46 -10.51 13.10
C PHE A 9 -0.72 -9.62 12.72
N PHE A 10 -1.94 -10.14 12.81
CA PHE A 10 -3.15 -9.47 12.33
C PHE A 10 -4.02 -8.93 13.46
N THR A 11 -4.77 -7.87 13.16
CA THR A 11 -5.80 -7.31 14.03
C THR A 11 -7.02 -6.91 13.21
N GLN A 12 -8.21 -7.05 13.77
CA GLN A 12 -9.46 -6.56 13.18
C GLN A 12 -9.78 -7.12 11.78
N LEU A 13 -9.36 -8.35 11.46
CA LEU A 13 -9.65 -8.96 10.15
C LEU A 13 -11.16 -9.15 9.91
N GLY A 14 -11.94 -9.37 10.98
CA GLY A 14 -13.41 -9.42 10.89
C GLY A 14 -14.07 -8.06 10.61
N LYS A 15 -13.31 -6.96 10.52
CA LYS A 15 -13.87 -5.63 10.24
C LYS A 15 -13.62 -5.23 8.78
N PRO A 16 -14.65 -5.16 7.93
CA PRO A 16 -14.48 -4.72 6.56
C PRO A 16 -13.98 -3.27 6.45
N PRO A 17 -13.46 -2.84 5.28
CA PRO A 17 -13.03 -1.47 5.06
C PRO A 17 -14.18 -0.47 5.25
N SER A 18 -13.91 0.62 5.97
CA SER A 18 -14.89 1.71 6.19
C SER A 18 -15.18 2.54 4.93
N HIS A 19 -14.23 2.63 4.00
CA HIS A 19 -14.39 3.39 2.77
C HIS A 19 -15.04 2.53 1.69
N ALA A 20 -15.91 3.14 0.89
CA ALA A 20 -16.54 2.49 -0.27
C ALA A 20 -15.60 2.29 -1.48
N TYR A 21 -14.29 2.47 -1.31
CA TYR A 21 -13.33 2.34 -2.40
C TYR A 21 -13.21 0.89 -2.83
N SER A 22 -13.61 0.59 -4.06
CA SER A 22 -13.65 -0.79 -4.53
C SER A 22 -12.27 -1.48 -4.57
N PHE A 23 -11.18 -0.72 -4.74
CA PHE A 23 -9.81 -1.30 -4.64
C PHE A 23 -9.48 -1.78 -3.23
N LEU A 24 -9.97 -1.12 -2.18
CA LEU A 24 -9.79 -1.55 -0.79
C LEU A 24 -10.59 -2.80 -0.48
N TRP A 25 -11.81 -2.89 -1.00
CA TRP A 25 -12.63 -4.07 -0.83
C TRP A 25 -12.08 -5.28 -1.58
N ALA A 26 -11.49 -5.09 -2.77
CA ALA A 26 -10.79 -6.15 -3.47
C ALA A 26 -9.55 -6.64 -2.69
N ASP A 27 -8.77 -5.73 -2.11
CA ASP A 27 -7.64 -6.09 -1.23
C ASP A 27 -8.10 -6.84 0.02
N TYR A 28 -9.21 -6.40 0.62
CA TYR A 28 -9.79 -7.08 1.78
C TYR A 28 -10.23 -8.51 1.42
N ALA A 29 -10.94 -8.71 0.31
CA ALA A 29 -11.34 -10.03 -0.17
C ALA A 29 -10.13 -10.95 -0.42
N GLU A 30 -9.07 -10.44 -1.03
CA GLU A 30 -7.81 -11.16 -1.23
C GLU A 30 -7.13 -11.52 0.10
N LEU A 31 -7.09 -10.59 1.06
CA LEU A 31 -6.49 -10.82 2.37
C LEU A 31 -7.25 -11.90 3.15
N ILE A 32 -8.58 -11.80 3.22
CA ILE A 32 -9.40 -12.82 3.89
C ILE A 32 -9.30 -14.17 3.19
N CYS A 33 -9.26 -14.19 1.85
CA CYS A 33 -9.04 -15.42 1.11
C CYS A 33 -7.69 -16.09 1.44
N LEU A 34 -6.63 -15.31 1.69
CA LEU A 34 -5.33 -15.83 2.10
C LEU A 34 -5.29 -16.30 3.55
N THR A 35 -6.01 -15.64 4.45
CA THR A 35 -5.96 -15.95 5.89
C THR A 35 -7.06 -16.91 6.34
N SER A 36 -8.05 -17.19 5.48
CA SER A 36 -9.12 -18.15 5.74
C SER A 36 -8.57 -19.59 5.74
N PRO A 37 -8.98 -20.45 6.68
CA PRO A 37 -8.57 -21.85 6.71
C PRO A 37 -8.94 -22.61 5.44
N ASP A 38 -10.08 -22.24 4.84
CA ASP A 38 -10.61 -22.89 3.65
C ASP A 38 -10.02 -22.31 2.35
N GLY A 39 -9.29 -21.19 2.44
CA GLY A 39 -8.61 -20.59 1.29
C GLY A 39 -9.55 -20.02 0.22
N PHE A 40 -10.79 -19.66 0.56
CA PHE A 40 -11.74 -19.05 -0.37
C PHE A 40 -12.51 -17.86 0.23
N TYR A 41 -13.01 -16.99 -0.64
CA TYR A 41 -13.86 -15.84 -0.29
C TYR A 41 -14.94 -15.62 -1.36
N GLY A 42 -16.18 -15.39 -0.95
CA GLY A 42 -17.32 -15.19 -1.83
C GLY A 42 -18.34 -14.20 -1.27
N GLN A 43 -19.46 -14.04 -1.97
CA GLN A 43 -20.54 -13.14 -1.57
C GLN A 43 -21.12 -13.51 -0.20
N GLY A 44 -21.23 -14.81 0.12
CA GLY A 44 -21.77 -15.30 1.39
C GLY A 44 -21.03 -14.73 2.60
N GLN A 45 -19.71 -14.64 2.54
CA GLN A 45 -18.91 -14.06 3.63
C GLN A 45 -19.19 -12.57 3.85
N ILE A 46 -19.60 -11.82 2.83
CA ILE A 46 -20.01 -10.42 3.01
C ILE A 46 -21.38 -10.36 3.69
N VAL A 47 -22.30 -11.26 3.32
CA VAL A 47 -23.62 -11.38 3.97
C VAL A 47 -23.42 -11.66 5.46
N ASP A 48 -22.65 -12.68 5.80
CA ASP A 48 -22.38 -13.08 7.17
C ASP A 48 -21.80 -11.91 8.00
N LEU A 49 -20.79 -11.20 7.47
CA LEU A 49 -20.21 -10.02 8.12
C LEU A 49 -21.21 -8.87 8.32
N THR A 50 -22.15 -8.70 7.39
CA THR A 50 -23.13 -7.62 7.46
C THR A 50 -24.21 -7.97 8.46
N THR A 51 -24.69 -9.22 8.47
CA THR A 51 -25.67 -9.72 9.45
C THR A 51 -25.12 -9.68 10.86
N GLU A 52 -23.88 -10.14 11.10
CA GLU A 52 -23.23 -10.08 12.43
C GLU A 52 -23.10 -8.64 12.95
N GLN A 53 -22.81 -7.67 12.06
CA GLN A 53 -22.75 -6.25 12.47
C GLN A 53 -24.10 -5.70 12.87
N GLU A 54 -25.17 -6.11 12.18
CA GLU A 54 -26.52 -5.67 12.53
C GLU A 54 -27.00 -6.27 13.84
N GLU A 55 -26.79 -7.58 14.06
CA GLU A 55 -27.15 -8.23 15.32
C GLU A 55 -26.52 -7.52 16.53
N LEU A 56 -25.24 -7.14 16.41
CA LEU A 56 -24.52 -6.38 17.44
C LEU A 56 -25.07 -4.95 17.64
N LEU A 57 -25.62 -4.32 16.60
CA LEU A 57 -26.24 -2.99 16.69
C LEU A 57 -27.63 -3.08 17.34
N THR A 58 -28.43 -4.07 16.96
CA THR A 58 -29.77 -4.30 17.55
C THR A 58 -29.68 -4.71 19.01
N ASP A 59 -28.68 -5.50 19.41
CA ASP A 59 -28.42 -5.85 20.81
C ASP A 59 -27.98 -4.64 21.66
N SER A 60 -27.42 -3.60 21.01
CA SER A 60 -27.07 -2.34 21.68
C SER A 60 -28.25 -1.38 21.82
N GLU A 61 -29.32 -1.55 21.05
CA GLU A 61 -30.43 -0.58 20.95
C GLU A 61 -31.75 -1.05 21.58
N ASN A 62 -31.84 -2.30 22.08
CA ASN A 62 -33.08 -2.80 22.70
C ASN A 62 -33.13 -2.64 24.23
N CYS A 63 -33.61 -1.47 24.66
CA CYS A 63 -34.51 -1.33 25.82
C CYS A 63 -35.84 -0.77 25.28
N ASP A 64 -36.82 -1.67 25.11
CA ASP A 64 -38.28 -1.49 25.23
C ASP A 64 -39.04 -2.17 24.08
N ASP A 65 -40.00 -3.01 24.50
CA ASP A 65 -40.82 -3.92 23.70
C ASP A 65 -41.95 -3.21 22.92
N GLU A 66 -42.40 -3.92 21.88
CA GLU A 66 -43.63 -3.77 21.08
C GLU A 66 -43.52 -2.91 19.80
N ASP A 67 -43.53 -3.56 18.62
CA ASP A 67 -44.44 -3.17 17.51
C ASP A 67 -44.40 -4.13 16.30
N LEU A 68 -45.58 -4.53 15.82
CA LEU A 68 -45.77 -5.28 14.56
C LEU A 68 -45.41 -4.45 13.31
N GLU A 69 -45.32 -3.12 13.43
CA GLU A 69 -44.80 -2.22 12.39
C GLU A 69 -43.28 -2.36 12.18
N ALA A 70 -42.55 -2.91 13.15
CA ALA A 70 -41.12 -3.19 13.03
C ALA A 70 -40.80 -4.32 12.03
N LEU A 71 -41.72 -5.29 11.84
CA LEU A 71 -41.49 -6.45 10.98
C LEU A 71 -41.56 -6.15 9.48
N GLU A 72 -42.38 -5.19 9.05
CA GLU A 72 -42.39 -4.73 7.64
C GLU A 72 -41.15 -3.88 7.33
N ASP A 73 -40.66 -3.11 8.30
CA ASP A 73 -39.44 -2.33 8.20
C ASP A 73 -38.19 -3.24 8.14
N ASP A 74 -38.17 -4.31 8.94
CA ASP A 74 -37.12 -5.34 8.91
C ASP A 74 -37.02 -6.05 7.55
N ALA A 75 -38.17 -6.37 6.93
CA ALA A 75 -38.19 -7.00 5.61
C ALA A 75 -37.67 -6.06 4.51
N ALA A 76 -38.05 -4.78 4.54
CA ALA A 76 -37.55 -3.77 3.61
C ALA A 76 -36.05 -3.52 3.81
N ARG A 77 -35.59 -3.47 5.05
CA ARG A 77 -34.18 -3.33 5.43
C ARG A 77 -33.34 -4.51 4.96
N PHE A 78 -33.81 -5.74 5.16
CA PHE A 78 -33.13 -6.96 4.66
C PHE A 78 -32.95 -6.94 3.14
N ILE A 79 -33.96 -6.47 2.40
CA ILE A 79 -33.87 -6.33 0.94
C ILE A 79 -32.78 -5.32 0.56
N GLN A 80 -32.74 -4.15 1.20
CA GLN A 80 -31.72 -3.14 0.93
C GLN A 80 -30.30 -3.65 1.21
N ILE A 81 -30.09 -4.37 2.31
CA ILE A 81 -28.80 -4.99 2.64
C ILE A 81 -28.39 -5.99 1.58
N SER A 82 -29.31 -6.86 1.17
CA SER A 82 -29.05 -7.83 0.12
C SER A 82 -28.65 -7.17 -1.21
N GLU A 83 -29.33 -6.08 -1.59
CA GLU A 83 -28.98 -5.28 -2.77
C GLU A 83 -27.60 -4.61 -2.63
N ASP A 84 -27.30 -4.04 -1.47
CA ASP A 84 -26.02 -3.38 -1.19
C ASP A 84 -24.85 -4.36 -1.20
N VAL A 85 -25.02 -5.53 -0.59
CA VAL A 85 -24.06 -6.63 -0.62
C VAL A 85 -23.86 -7.11 -2.05
N SER A 86 -24.94 -7.27 -2.81
CA SER A 86 -24.88 -7.70 -4.21
C SER A 86 -24.13 -6.70 -5.09
N ARG A 87 -24.42 -5.39 -4.94
CA ARG A 87 -23.72 -4.32 -5.65
C ARG A 87 -22.25 -4.28 -5.29
N ARG A 88 -21.92 -4.36 -4.00
CA ARG A 88 -20.54 -4.36 -3.51
C ARG A 88 -19.78 -5.59 -4.03
N TRP A 89 -20.38 -6.77 -4.01
CA TRP A 89 -19.77 -7.97 -4.55
C TRP A 89 -19.56 -7.88 -6.07
N ALA A 90 -20.49 -7.26 -6.81
CA ALA A 90 -20.30 -7.01 -8.23
C ALA A 90 -19.08 -6.13 -8.51
N ASP A 91 -18.91 -5.03 -7.75
CA ASP A 91 -17.75 -4.14 -7.87
C ASP A 91 -16.43 -4.85 -7.54
N ILE A 92 -16.41 -5.65 -6.46
CA ILE A 92 -15.26 -6.48 -6.08
C ILE A 92 -14.95 -7.48 -7.19
N SER A 93 -15.96 -8.21 -7.68
CA SER A 93 -15.82 -9.23 -8.72
C SER A 93 -15.25 -8.67 -10.01
N GLN A 94 -15.67 -7.47 -10.42
CA GLN A 94 -15.11 -6.81 -11.61
C GLN A 94 -13.62 -6.52 -11.44
N ARG A 95 -13.19 -6.10 -10.25
CA ARG A 95 -11.77 -5.87 -9.95
C ARG A 95 -10.96 -7.15 -9.87
N LEU A 96 -11.46 -8.18 -9.20
CA LEU A 96 -10.79 -9.47 -9.12
C LEU A 96 -10.57 -10.06 -10.53
N ASN A 97 -11.58 -9.99 -11.41
CA ASN A 97 -11.43 -10.36 -12.82
C ASN A 97 -10.36 -9.53 -13.55
N SER A 98 -10.36 -8.21 -13.35
CA SER A 98 -9.33 -7.33 -13.94
C SER A 98 -7.92 -7.70 -13.46
N ARG A 99 -7.74 -7.98 -12.17
CA ARG A 99 -6.44 -8.40 -11.60
C ARG A 99 -6.00 -9.75 -12.13
N GLN A 100 -6.90 -10.73 -12.24
CA GLN A 100 -6.61 -12.04 -12.85
C GLN A 100 -6.01 -11.91 -14.26
N LEU A 101 -6.54 -10.98 -15.06
CA LEU A 101 -6.09 -10.75 -16.44
C LEU A 101 -4.84 -9.89 -16.54
N THR A 102 -4.67 -8.90 -15.66
CA THR A 102 -3.63 -7.87 -15.81
C THR A 102 -2.37 -8.12 -14.97
N MET A 103 -2.51 -8.90 -13.90
CA MET A 103 -1.45 -9.23 -12.94
C MET A 103 -1.08 -10.72 -12.97
N THR A 104 -1.38 -11.40 -14.09
CA THR A 104 -1.09 -12.81 -14.32
C THR A 104 0.38 -13.13 -14.01
N GLY A 105 0.62 -14.27 -13.35
CA GLY A 105 1.95 -14.71 -12.94
C GLY A 105 2.41 -14.15 -11.59
N PHE A 106 1.87 -13.02 -11.13
CA PHE A 106 2.08 -12.48 -9.78
C PHE A 106 0.90 -12.74 -8.86
N TRP A 107 -0.31 -12.56 -9.38
CA TRP A 107 -1.55 -12.65 -8.61
C TRP A 107 -1.85 -14.11 -8.20
N PRO A 108 -1.74 -14.47 -6.90
CA PRO A 108 -1.79 -15.85 -6.43
C PRO A 108 -3.22 -16.35 -6.19
N PHE A 109 -4.16 -15.97 -7.05
CA PHE A 109 -5.58 -16.28 -6.87
C PHE A 109 -6.22 -16.75 -8.17
N VAL A 110 -7.36 -17.42 -8.02
CA VAL A 110 -8.28 -17.74 -9.11
C VAL A 110 -9.67 -17.28 -8.71
N PHE A 111 -10.32 -16.52 -9.58
CA PHE A 111 -11.69 -16.09 -9.43
C PHE A 111 -12.56 -16.83 -10.47
N GLU A 112 -13.39 -17.76 -9.99
CA GLU A 112 -14.22 -18.62 -10.82
C GLU A 112 -15.59 -18.85 -10.16
N GLY A 113 -16.66 -18.84 -10.96
CA GLY A 113 -18.01 -19.11 -10.44
C GLY A 113 -18.50 -18.09 -9.39
N GLY A 114 -17.91 -16.89 -9.34
CA GLY A 114 -18.24 -15.89 -8.32
C GLY A 114 -17.61 -16.18 -6.96
N VAL A 115 -16.54 -16.98 -6.91
CA VAL A 115 -15.77 -17.27 -5.70
C VAL A 115 -14.27 -17.05 -5.97
N LEU A 116 -13.60 -16.41 -5.03
CA LEU A 116 -12.15 -16.22 -5.02
C LEU A 116 -11.49 -17.38 -4.28
N TYR A 117 -10.46 -17.98 -4.87
CA TYR A 117 -9.68 -19.08 -4.30
C TYR A 117 -8.20 -18.71 -4.24
N SER A 118 -7.57 -19.03 -3.13
CA SER A 118 -6.12 -18.90 -2.98
C SER A 118 -5.40 -20.00 -3.75
N ARG A 119 -4.38 -19.60 -4.51
CA ARG A 119 -3.37 -20.47 -5.17
C ARG A 119 -1.97 -20.06 -4.74
N PHE A 120 -1.86 -19.47 -3.55
CA PHE A 120 -0.59 -19.01 -3.02
C PHE A 120 0.41 -20.15 -2.91
N ASP A 121 1.64 -19.84 -3.30
CA ASP A 121 2.78 -20.76 -3.26
C ASP A 121 3.95 -19.97 -2.68
N ALA A 122 4.41 -20.38 -1.50
CA ALA A 122 5.49 -19.73 -0.77
C ALA A 122 6.85 -19.84 -1.49
N GLU A 123 7.00 -20.80 -2.41
CA GLU A 123 8.20 -20.95 -3.22
C GLU A 123 8.18 -20.10 -4.50
N ASN A 124 7.02 -19.58 -4.88
CA ASN A 124 6.88 -18.69 -6.01
C ASN A 124 7.16 -17.23 -5.59
N ASN A 125 8.31 -16.70 -6.01
CA ASN A 125 8.72 -15.32 -5.70
C ASN A 125 7.70 -14.28 -6.15
N ASN A 126 6.98 -14.51 -7.24
CA ASN A 126 5.99 -13.57 -7.75
C ASN A 126 4.78 -13.49 -6.83
N HIS A 127 4.35 -14.65 -6.29
CA HIS A 127 3.27 -14.74 -5.31
C HIS A 127 3.67 -14.02 -4.02
N VAL A 128 4.87 -14.31 -3.50
CA VAL A 128 5.41 -13.65 -2.30
C VAL A 128 5.48 -12.13 -2.50
N PHE A 129 5.96 -11.67 -3.66
CA PHE A 129 6.05 -10.26 -3.98
C PHE A 129 4.66 -9.58 -4.06
N TYR A 130 3.68 -10.24 -4.70
CA TYR A 130 2.31 -9.74 -4.73
C TYR A 130 1.72 -9.62 -3.31
N VAL A 131 1.87 -10.67 -2.50
CA VAL A 131 1.33 -10.67 -1.12
C VAL A 131 2.03 -9.64 -0.24
N ALA A 132 3.32 -9.38 -0.43
CA ALA A 132 4.01 -8.30 0.26
C ALA A 132 3.35 -6.94 -0.03
N LEU A 133 3.04 -6.65 -1.30
CA LEU A 133 2.30 -5.42 -1.68
C LEU A 133 0.88 -5.42 -1.11
N LEU A 134 0.18 -6.55 -1.09
CA LEU A 134 -1.14 -6.66 -0.48
C LEU A 134 -1.09 -6.36 1.04
N LEU A 135 -0.07 -6.85 1.75
CA LEU A 135 0.13 -6.51 3.17
C LEU A 135 0.45 -5.02 3.33
N CYS A 136 1.25 -4.43 2.44
CA CYS A 136 1.51 -3.00 2.42
C CYS A 136 0.24 -2.17 2.19
N SER A 137 -0.69 -2.60 1.34
CA SER A 137 -1.98 -1.88 1.17
C SER A 137 -2.96 -2.13 2.33
N SER A 138 -2.72 -3.18 3.11
CA SER A 138 -3.60 -3.67 4.17
C SER A 138 -3.13 -3.34 5.59
N LEU A 139 -2.27 -2.32 5.77
CA LEU A 139 -1.67 -1.96 7.08
C LEU A 139 -2.67 -1.79 8.23
N ARG A 140 -3.93 -1.45 7.93
CA ARG A 140 -4.99 -1.33 8.96
C ARG A 140 -5.22 -2.63 9.73
N TYR A 141 -4.99 -3.77 9.06
CA TYR A 141 -5.21 -5.10 9.61
C TYR A 141 -3.98 -5.68 10.28
N LEU A 142 -2.89 -4.94 10.39
CA LEU A 142 -1.64 -5.42 10.97
C LEU A 142 -1.45 -4.92 12.39
N GLN A 143 -0.85 -5.75 13.24
CA GLN A 143 -0.42 -5.33 14.58
C GLN A 143 0.64 -4.21 14.49
N GLY A 144 0.66 -3.31 15.48
CA GLY A 144 1.44 -2.07 15.42
C GLY A 144 2.94 -2.25 15.16
N LYS A 145 3.56 -3.30 15.73
CA LYS A 145 4.98 -3.63 15.47
C LYS A 145 5.21 -4.11 14.03
N LYS A 146 4.26 -4.84 13.46
CA LYS A 146 4.34 -5.39 12.09
C LYS A 146 4.19 -4.32 11.03
N LYS A 147 3.39 -3.27 11.28
CA LYS A 147 3.25 -2.13 10.37
C LYS A 147 4.60 -1.55 9.95
N LYS A 148 5.52 -1.37 10.89
CA LYS A 148 6.85 -0.80 10.63
C LYS A 148 7.70 -1.67 9.71
N VAL A 149 7.64 -3.00 9.87
CA VAL A 149 8.39 -3.96 9.04
C VAL A 149 7.84 -3.96 7.62
N VAL A 150 6.52 -3.95 7.49
CA VAL A 150 5.83 -3.94 6.20
C VAL A 150 6.04 -2.60 5.46
N THR A 151 6.01 -1.46 6.15
CA THR A 151 6.30 -0.15 5.53
C THR A 151 7.74 -0.06 5.04
N ALA A 152 8.71 -0.52 5.84
CA ALA A 152 10.12 -0.55 5.45
C ALA A 152 10.35 -1.40 4.18
N SER A 153 9.55 -2.46 4.00
CA SER A 153 9.63 -3.28 2.79
C SER A 153 9.18 -2.51 1.54
N LEU A 154 8.19 -1.61 1.65
CA LEU A 154 7.80 -0.75 0.54
C LEU A 154 8.89 0.30 0.21
N GLU A 155 9.56 0.87 1.22
CA GLU A 155 10.70 1.78 1.02
C GLU A 155 11.83 1.09 0.25
N GLU A 156 12.14 -0.17 0.58
CA GLU A 156 13.12 -1.00 -0.15
C GLU A 156 12.70 -1.29 -1.59
N ILE A 157 11.42 -1.63 -1.81
CA ILE A 157 10.86 -1.78 -3.15
C ILE A 157 11.00 -0.47 -3.94
N GLY A 158 10.70 0.66 -3.32
CA GLY A 158 10.86 1.99 -3.93
C GLY A 158 12.30 2.29 -4.34
N TYR A 159 13.26 1.93 -3.49
CA TYR A 159 14.69 2.06 -3.80
C TYR A 159 15.11 1.22 -5.00
N VAL A 160 14.69 -0.04 -5.06
CA VAL A 160 15.00 -0.94 -6.18
C VAL A 160 14.33 -0.49 -7.48
N ILE A 161 13.10 0.01 -7.40
CA ILE A 161 12.41 0.65 -8.54
C ILE A 161 13.22 1.83 -9.07
N PHE A 162 13.70 2.71 -8.19
CA PHE A 162 14.53 3.84 -8.59
C PHE A 162 15.85 3.39 -9.23
N LYS A 163 16.56 2.44 -8.63
CA LYS A 163 17.77 1.86 -9.24
C LYS A 163 17.51 1.29 -10.64
N SER A 164 16.33 0.71 -10.86
CA SER A 164 15.96 0.10 -12.14
C SER A 164 15.53 1.13 -13.20
N LEU A 165 14.81 2.18 -12.78
CA LEU A 165 14.31 3.23 -13.67
C LEU A 165 15.39 4.23 -14.10
N MET A 166 16.37 4.49 -13.24
CA MET A 166 17.37 5.50 -13.50
C MET A 166 18.43 4.97 -14.49
N PRO A 167 18.77 5.75 -15.55
CA PRO A 167 19.80 5.35 -16.50
C PRO A 167 21.18 5.12 -15.86
N SER A 168 22.07 4.46 -16.61
CA SER A 168 23.48 4.34 -16.23
C SER A 168 24.09 5.72 -15.91
N GLY A 169 24.86 5.79 -14.82
CA GLY A 169 25.50 7.01 -14.33
C GLY A 169 24.71 7.74 -13.24
N TRP A 170 23.44 7.38 -12.99
CA TRP A 170 22.70 7.92 -11.86
C TRP A 170 23.15 7.29 -10.54
N HIS A 171 23.19 8.10 -9.50
CA HIS A 171 23.26 7.66 -8.11
C HIS A 171 21.84 7.58 -7.55
N VAL A 172 21.57 6.52 -6.80
CA VAL A 172 20.30 6.31 -6.10
C VAL A 172 20.62 5.99 -4.66
N LYS A 173 19.99 6.70 -3.73
CA LYS A 173 20.28 6.58 -2.30
C LYS A 173 18.99 6.61 -1.48
N PRO A 174 18.84 5.71 -0.50
CA PRO A 174 17.74 5.78 0.46
C PRO A 174 17.88 7.02 1.37
N PHE A 175 16.76 7.66 1.66
CA PHE A 175 16.64 8.82 2.56
C PHE A 175 15.71 8.54 3.75
N GLY A 176 14.79 7.57 3.58
CA GLY A 176 13.79 7.15 4.57
C GLY A 176 14.37 6.78 5.93
N ALA A 177 13.51 6.82 6.96
CA ALA A 177 13.93 6.61 8.35
C ALA A 177 14.16 5.13 8.72
N HIS A 178 13.57 4.18 7.99
CA HIS A 178 13.52 2.76 8.38
C HIS A 178 14.20 1.83 7.38
N GLN A 179 15.25 2.31 6.70
CA GLN A 179 15.93 1.56 5.66
C GLN A 179 16.95 0.53 6.21
N ARG A 180 16.88 -0.72 5.74
CA ARG A 180 17.88 -1.77 6.04
C ARG A 180 19.12 -1.69 5.13
N ILE A 181 19.18 -0.72 4.23
CA ILE A 181 20.23 -0.58 3.22
C ILE A 181 21.41 0.23 3.80
N SER A 182 22.63 -0.26 3.68
CA SER A 182 23.79 0.40 4.31
C SER A 182 24.19 1.71 3.64
N GLU A 183 23.75 1.95 2.40
CA GLU A 183 24.15 3.10 1.57
C GLU A 183 23.33 4.37 1.83
N GLY A 184 22.26 4.32 2.63
CA GLY A 184 21.38 5.48 2.84
C GLY A 184 21.93 6.57 3.76
N TYR A 185 21.24 7.70 3.82
CA TYR A 185 21.60 8.81 4.72
C TYR A 185 21.30 8.43 6.18
N THR A 186 22.22 8.74 7.07
CA THR A 186 22.15 8.42 8.51
C THR A 186 22.22 9.67 9.37
N GLY A 187 21.69 9.61 10.59
CA GLY A 187 21.72 10.71 11.54
C GLY A 187 20.40 11.48 11.61
N LYS A 188 20.47 12.73 12.07
CA LYS A 188 19.29 13.59 12.22
C LYS A 188 18.80 14.10 10.86
N LEU A 189 17.55 14.50 10.79
CA LEU A 189 16.94 14.97 9.54
C LEU A 189 17.73 16.13 8.90
N GLU A 190 18.19 17.07 9.72
CA GLU A 190 19.03 18.19 9.29
C GLU A 190 20.35 17.71 8.64
N ASP A 191 21.01 16.72 9.25
CA ASP A 191 22.27 16.15 8.74
C ASP A 191 22.05 15.42 7.41
N LYS A 192 20.93 14.70 7.28
CA LYS A 192 20.55 14.02 6.02
C LYS A 192 20.34 15.04 4.90
N PHE A 193 19.61 16.12 5.14
CA PHE A 193 19.41 17.18 4.15
C PHE A 193 20.70 17.92 3.81
N ARG A 194 21.57 18.19 4.80
CA ARG A 194 22.88 18.79 4.57
C ARG A 194 23.76 17.90 3.68
N ALA A 195 23.76 16.59 3.93
CA ALA A 195 24.49 15.62 3.11
C ALA A 195 23.93 15.56 1.68
N LEU A 196 22.60 15.50 1.53
CA LEU A 196 21.95 15.54 0.22
C LEU A 196 22.27 16.84 -0.53
N ALA A 197 22.29 17.99 0.15
CA ALA A 197 22.67 19.27 -0.43
C ALA A 197 24.09 19.24 -1.03
N GLY A 198 25.03 18.62 -0.34
CA GLY A 198 26.38 18.38 -0.86
C GLY A 198 26.37 17.51 -2.11
N ASP A 199 25.65 16.40 -2.08
CA ASP A 199 25.59 15.42 -3.18
C ASP A 199 25.00 16.02 -4.48
N ILE A 200 23.98 16.88 -4.38
CA ILE A 200 23.32 17.50 -5.54
C ILE A 200 23.73 18.96 -5.78
N SER A 201 24.71 19.47 -5.05
CA SER A 201 25.15 20.87 -5.06
C SER A 201 24.01 21.88 -4.82
N ALA A 202 22.98 21.51 -4.05
CA ALA A 202 21.83 22.37 -3.75
C ALA A 202 22.12 23.37 -2.62
N ARG A 203 21.32 24.43 -2.56
CA ARG A 203 21.33 25.34 -1.42
C ARG A 203 20.51 24.73 -0.27
N PHE A 204 21.10 24.61 0.90
CA PHE A 204 20.42 24.18 2.13
C PHE A 204 20.08 25.38 3.03
N TYR A 205 18.89 25.40 3.62
CA TYR A 205 18.49 26.42 4.60
C TYR A 205 18.59 25.87 6.03
N GLU A 206 19.65 26.25 6.73
CA GLU A 206 19.97 25.74 8.08
C GLU A 206 18.98 26.24 9.17
N ASP A 207 18.47 27.46 9.04
CA ASP A 207 17.66 28.14 10.07
C ASP A 207 16.15 27.87 9.93
N ARG A 208 15.77 26.59 9.85
CA ARG A 208 14.36 26.17 9.76
C ARG A 208 13.74 25.76 11.09
N GLY A 209 14.51 25.81 12.18
CA GLY A 209 14.06 25.31 13.46
C GLY A 209 13.79 23.81 13.43
N PHE A 210 14.67 23.03 12.80
CA PHE A 210 14.62 21.57 12.88
C PHE A 210 14.58 21.14 14.35
N ASP A 211 13.69 20.20 14.68
CA ASP A 211 13.71 19.58 16.00
C ASP A 211 15.02 18.77 16.13
N PRO A 212 15.88 19.07 17.12
CA PRO A 212 17.15 18.35 17.30
C PRO A 212 17.00 16.85 17.57
N SER A 213 15.79 16.36 17.84
CA SER A 213 15.45 14.95 18.03
C SER A 213 14.86 14.28 16.78
N ASP A 214 14.61 15.04 15.71
CA ASP A 214 14.02 14.52 14.49
C ASP A 214 15.02 13.65 13.70
N THR A 215 14.63 12.39 13.52
CA THR A 215 15.38 11.36 12.78
C THR A 215 14.57 10.81 11.61
N GLY A 216 13.44 11.46 11.29
CA GLY A 216 12.51 11.09 10.24
C GLY A 216 13.09 11.24 8.82
N ASP A 217 12.18 11.25 7.86
CA ASP A 217 12.47 11.27 6.41
C ASP A 217 12.23 12.64 5.76
N GLY A 218 11.54 13.57 6.44
CA GLY A 218 11.21 14.89 5.90
C GLY A 218 10.38 14.87 4.62
N GLY A 219 9.64 13.78 4.37
CA GLY A 219 8.86 13.59 3.15
C GLY A 219 9.66 13.03 1.96
N LEU A 220 10.85 12.47 2.20
CA LEU A 220 11.68 11.80 1.19
C LEU A 220 12.07 10.38 1.64
N ASP A 221 11.69 9.39 0.85
CA ASP A 221 12.13 8.00 1.09
C ASP A 221 13.33 7.61 0.22
N VAL A 222 13.36 8.07 -1.03
CA VAL A 222 14.42 7.75 -1.99
C VAL A 222 14.77 8.98 -2.81
N VAL A 223 16.06 9.18 -3.05
CA VAL A 223 16.56 10.26 -3.91
C VAL A 223 17.48 9.70 -4.98
N ALA A 224 17.46 10.33 -6.14
CA ALA A 224 18.37 10.01 -7.23
C ALA A 224 18.89 11.27 -7.92
N TRP A 225 20.12 11.24 -8.39
CA TRP A 225 20.72 12.32 -9.18
C TRP A 225 21.74 11.79 -10.18
N HIS A 226 21.99 12.55 -11.24
CA HIS A 226 23.04 12.24 -12.20
C HIS A 226 24.17 13.27 -12.06
N PRO A 227 25.42 12.89 -11.74
CA PRO A 227 26.50 13.84 -11.42
C PRO A 227 27.10 14.54 -12.65
N ILE A 228 26.57 14.28 -13.86
CA ILE A 228 27.05 14.79 -15.17
C ILE A 228 28.58 14.79 -15.27
N GLY A 229 29.19 13.61 -15.32
CA GLY A 229 30.64 13.49 -15.46
C GLY A 229 31.45 13.85 -14.19
N GLY A 230 30.79 14.23 -13.10
CA GLY A 230 31.42 14.42 -11.79
C GLY A 230 32.26 15.70 -11.68
N ASP A 231 31.89 16.75 -12.41
CA ASP A 231 32.63 18.03 -12.40
C ASP A 231 32.38 18.89 -11.14
N GLY A 232 31.51 18.41 -10.24
CA GLY A 232 31.17 19.05 -8.97
C GLY A 232 30.28 20.27 -9.12
N ARG A 233 29.67 20.50 -10.29
CA ARG A 233 28.75 21.62 -10.51
C ARG A 233 27.30 21.21 -10.24
N GLY A 234 26.50 22.16 -9.78
CA GLY A 234 25.04 22.02 -9.72
C GLY A 234 24.39 22.14 -11.10
N ASN A 235 23.06 22.29 -11.13
CA ASN A 235 22.23 22.18 -12.35
C ASN A 235 22.24 20.76 -12.95
N ILE A 236 22.12 19.77 -12.08
CA ILE A 236 22.05 18.36 -12.47
C ILE A 236 20.61 17.83 -12.42
N PRO A 237 20.30 16.75 -13.14
CA PRO A 237 19.04 16.02 -12.98
C PRO A 237 18.92 15.44 -11.56
N VAL A 238 17.77 15.66 -10.94
CA VAL A 238 17.43 15.13 -9.61
C VAL A 238 16.01 14.57 -9.64
N ALA A 239 15.78 13.48 -8.91
CA ALA A 239 14.48 12.89 -8.69
C ALA A 239 14.28 12.55 -7.21
N PHE A 240 13.09 12.82 -6.70
CA PHE A 240 12.67 12.57 -5.33
C PHE A 240 11.47 11.63 -5.33
N ALA A 241 11.45 10.69 -4.39
CA ALA A 241 10.34 9.77 -4.17
C ALA A 241 9.89 9.78 -2.72
N GLN A 242 8.56 9.70 -2.56
CA GLN A 242 7.92 9.31 -1.32
C GLN A 242 7.17 7.99 -1.54
N CYS A 243 7.25 7.09 -0.58
CA CYS A 243 6.56 5.82 -0.53
C CYS A 243 5.43 5.90 0.51
N GLY A 244 4.25 5.39 0.18
CA GLY A 244 3.13 5.47 1.11
C GLY A 244 2.15 4.31 1.00
N CYS A 245 1.76 3.78 2.15
CA CYS A 245 0.83 2.67 2.28
C CYS A 245 -0.60 3.11 2.61
N SER A 246 -0.85 4.40 2.88
CA SER A 246 -2.18 4.87 3.28
C SER A 246 -3.12 5.00 2.08
N PRO A 247 -4.32 4.38 2.12
CA PRO A 247 -5.28 4.43 1.02
C PRO A 247 -6.04 5.75 0.91
N THR A 248 -5.99 6.60 1.93
CA THR A 248 -6.66 7.90 1.98
C THR A 248 -5.66 9.04 1.93
N ASP A 249 -4.54 8.90 2.64
CA ASP A 249 -3.60 10.00 2.78
C ASP A 249 -2.70 10.17 1.56
N TRP A 250 -2.67 9.19 0.64
CA TRP A 250 -1.85 9.28 -0.57
C TRP A 250 -2.13 10.54 -1.38
N GLU A 251 -3.38 11.04 -1.34
CA GLU A 251 -3.79 12.25 -2.03
C GLU A 251 -3.03 13.48 -1.54
N HIS A 252 -2.66 13.51 -0.26
CA HIS A 252 -1.82 14.57 0.31
C HIS A 252 -0.34 14.20 0.24
N LYS A 253 0.01 12.94 0.53
CA LYS A 253 1.39 12.46 0.60
C LYS A 253 2.13 12.49 -0.73
N GLN A 254 1.42 12.43 -1.86
CA GLN A 254 2.03 12.60 -3.19
C GLN A 254 2.75 13.95 -3.39
N PHE A 255 2.47 14.93 -2.53
CA PHE A 255 3.09 16.26 -2.57
C PHE A 255 4.27 16.42 -1.59
N GLU A 256 4.52 15.45 -0.71
CA GLU A 256 5.61 15.54 0.29
C GLU A 256 6.99 15.61 -0.38
N ALA A 257 7.23 14.78 -1.40
CA ALA A 257 8.45 14.82 -2.22
C ALA A 257 8.41 15.87 -3.35
N SER A 258 7.36 16.69 -3.43
CA SER A 258 7.24 17.68 -4.51
C SER A 258 8.31 18.77 -4.37
N PRO A 259 8.81 19.32 -5.50
CA PRO A 259 9.74 20.44 -5.47
C PRO A 259 9.24 21.61 -4.62
N LEU A 260 7.95 21.92 -4.64
CA LEU A 260 7.39 23.00 -3.83
C LEU A 260 7.58 22.77 -2.33
N ASN A 261 7.39 21.53 -1.86
CA ASN A 261 7.56 21.19 -0.45
C ASN A 261 9.06 21.09 -0.08
N ILE A 262 9.86 20.48 -0.95
CA ILE A 262 11.29 20.27 -0.70
C ILE A 262 12.13 21.55 -0.88
N GLU A 263 11.79 22.46 -1.77
CA GLU A 263 12.48 23.76 -1.97
C GLU A 263 12.34 24.69 -0.76
N ALA A 264 11.37 24.42 0.09
CA ALA A 264 11.34 24.97 1.42
C ALA A 264 12.67 24.54 2.13
N THR A 265 12.85 23.23 2.25
CA THR A 265 14.05 22.48 2.68
C THR A 265 15.43 22.92 2.15
N LEU A 266 15.52 22.66 0.85
CA LEU A 266 16.68 22.30 0.07
C LEU A 266 16.32 22.74 -1.35
N VAL A 267 17.08 23.67 -1.93
CA VAL A 267 16.79 24.25 -3.25
C VAL A 267 17.83 23.76 -4.25
N PRO A 268 17.53 22.72 -5.03
CA PRO A 268 18.31 22.40 -6.23
C PRO A 268 18.20 23.53 -7.24
N GLN A 269 19.19 23.69 -8.12
CA GLN A 269 19.15 24.74 -9.15
C GLN A 269 18.12 24.47 -10.25
N HIS A 270 17.67 23.23 -10.39
CA HIS A 270 16.56 22.84 -11.27
C HIS A 270 15.57 21.96 -10.51
N SER A 271 14.28 22.15 -10.78
CA SER A 271 13.20 21.41 -10.13
C SER A 271 13.39 19.89 -10.32
N ALA A 272 13.31 19.14 -9.22
CA ALA A 272 13.43 17.69 -9.22
C ALA A 272 12.17 17.02 -9.79
N ALA A 273 12.33 15.83 -10.36
CA ALA A 273 11.18 14.97 -10.67
C ALA A 273 10.54 14.47 -9.36
N ASN A 274 9.21 14.51 -9.28
CA ASN A 274 8.45 14.06 -8.12
C ASN A 274 7.81 12.68 -8.41
N PHE A 275 8.15 11.67 -7.63
CA PHE A 275 7.57 10.34 -7.67
C PHE A 275 6.80 10.04 -6.39
N TYR A 276 5.71 9.30 -6.53
CA TYR A 276 5.01 8.73 -5.39
C TYR A 276 4.68 7.27 -5.64
N ILE A 277 5.14 6.39 -4.74
CA ILE A 277 5.07 4.94 -4.87
C ILE A 277 4.09 4.42 -3.82
N MET A 278 3.10 3.63 -4.24
CA MET A 278 2.10 3.08 -3.34
C MET A 278 1.72 1.64 -3.69
N PRO A 279 1.34 0.83 -2.70
CA PRO A 279 1.00 -0.57 -2.90
C PRO A 279 -0.46 -0.77 -3.31
N HIS A 280 -1.26 0.30 -3.42
CA HIS A 280 -2.67 0.25 -3.83
C HIS A 280 -2.78 0.08 -5.34
N ASP A 281 -3.79 -0.66 -5.80
CA ASP A 281 -4.12 -0.81 -7.22
C ASP A 281 -5.13 0.26 -7.63
N LEU A 282 -4.64 1.38 -8.15
CA LEU A 282 -5.46 2.50 -8.61
C LEU A 282 -5.79 2.40 -10.09
N LYS A 283 -5.62 1.21 -10.70
CA LYS A 283 -6.07 0.98 -12.07
C LYS A 283 -7.60 0.83 -12.09
N ALA A 284 -8.28 1.79 -12.71
CA ALA A 284 -9.71 1.68 -12.99
C ALA A 284 -9.97 0.65 -14.10
N LEU A 285 -11.21 0.15 -14.17
CA LEU A 285 -11.63 -0.88 -15.14
C LEU A 285 -11.51 -0.42 -16.60
N ASN A 286 -11.68 0.87 -16.87
CA ASN A 286 -11.46 1.49 -18.17
C ASN A 286 -9.96 1.74 -18.49
N GLY A 287 -9.06 1.41 -17.56
CA GLY A 287 -7.63 1.64 -17.66
C GLY A 287 -7.13 3.03 -17.26
N SER A 288 -8.00 3.95 -16.86
CA SER A 288 -7.58 5.22 -16.27
C SER A 288 -7.14 5.06 -14.81
N TRP A 289 -6.70 6.15 -14.21
CA TRP A 289 -6.55 6.23 -12.77
C TRP A 289 -7.92 6.23 -12.09
N ASP A 290 -8.11 5.31 -11.16
CA ASP A 290 -9.15 5.47 -10.16
C ASP A 290 -8.82 6.69 -9.30
N ARG A 291 -9.85 7.49 -8.97
CA ARG A 291 -9.69 8.80 -8.33
C ARG A 291 -8.72 9.73 -9.08
N GLY A 292 -8.73 9.68 -10.41
CA GLY A 292 -7.83 10.45 -11.28
C GLY A 292 -7.86 11.98 -11.08
N SER A 293 -8.98 12.54 -10.59
CA SER A 293 -9.10 13.96 -10.22
C SER A 293 -8.16 14.39 -9.08
N ASN A 294 -7.69 13.43 -8.29
CA ASN A 294 -6.88 13.68 -7.11
C ASN A 294 -5.40 13.45 -7.41
N VAL A 295 -5.05 13.04 -8.64
CA VAL A 295 -3.67 12.88 -9.08
C VAL A 295 -3.09 14.26 -9.44
N GLY A 296 -2.07 14.69 -8.71
CA GLY A 296 -1.39 15.96 -8.90
C GLY A 296 -0.25 15.90 -9.93
N ARG A 297 0.67 16.87 -9.85
CA ARG A 297 1.90 16.90 -10.66
C ARG A 297 2.95 15.94 -10.06
N VAL A 298 2.75 14.65 -10.28
CA VAL A 298 3.56 13.57 -9.74
C VAL A 298 3.63 12.40 -10.71
N ILE A 299 4.73 11.66 -10.68
CA ILE A 299 4.87 10.37 -11.36
C ILE A 299 4.40 9.29 -10.39
N LEU A 300 3.14 8.87 -10.54
CA LEU A 300 2.56 7.81 -9.72
C LEU A 300 3.03 6.43 -10.14
N VAL A 301 3.39 5.61 -9.15
CA VAL A 301 3.73 4.20 -9.31
C VAL A 301 2.86 3.40 -8.33
N ASP A 302 1.73 2.90 -8.82
CA ASP A 302 0.77 2.09 -8.08
C ASP A 302 1.10 0.58 -8.18
N ARG A 303 0.33 -0.29 -7.52
CA ARG A 303 0.59 -1.75 -7.53
C ARG A 303 0.78 -2.31 -8.94
N TYR A 304 -0.12 -1.95 -9.86
CA TYR A 304 -0.05 -2.44 -11.23
C TYR A 304 1.28 -2.06 -11.89
N ARG A 305 1.71 -0.80 -11.75
CA ARG A 305 3.02 -0.35 -12.27
C ARG A 305 4.19 -1.01 -11.55
N ILE A 306 4.13 -1.18 -10.22
CA ILE A 306 5.17 -1.89 -9.45
C ILE A 306 5.37 -3.30 -10.02
N LEU A 307 4.29 -4.06 -10.23
CA LEU A 307 4.37 -5.41 -10.78
C LEU A 307 4.91 -5.44 -12.21
N LYS A 308 4.52 -4.48 -13.06
CA LYS A 308 5.07 -4.37 -14.43
C LYS A 308 6.55 -4.02 -14.45
N LEU A 309 7.00 -3.16 -13.55
CA LEU A 309 8.42 -2.86 -13.39
C LEU A 309 9.18 -4.08 -12.85
N ALA A 310 8.59 -4.81 -11.90
CA ALA A 310 9.17 -6.03 -11.35
C ALA A 310 9.34 -7.11 -12.42
N GLU A 311 8.36 -7.27 -13.31
CA GLU A 311 8.41 -8.15 -14.48
C GLU A 311 9.49 -7.68 -15.47
N GLN A 312 9.49 -6.39 -15.82
CA GLN A 312 10.41 -5.81 -16.81
C GLN A 312 11.88 -5.91 -16.39
N TYR A 313 12.18 -5.66 -15.11
CA TYR A 313 13.55 -5.60 -14.61
C TYR A 313 13.97 -6.83 -13.79
N GLY A 314 13.06 -7.78 -13.53
CA GLY A 314 13.36 -9.03 -12.83
C GLY A 314 13.69 -8.89 -11.33
N PHE A 315 13.43 -7.72 -10.73
CA PHE A 315 13.91 -7.44 -9.36
C PHE A 315 13.12 -8.15 -8.23
N HIS A 316 11.96 -8.73 -8.52
CA HIS A 316 11.13 -9.41 -7.52
C HIS A 316 11.84 -10.64 -6.91
N HIS A 317 12.81 -11.22 -7.61
CA HIS A 317 13.65 -12.29 -7.04
C HIS A 317 14.67 -11.78 -6.02
N GLU A 318 15.15 -10.54 -6.19
CA GLU A 318 16.17 -9.92 -5.34
C GLU A 318 15.59 -9.44 -4.01
N ILE A 319 14.31 -9.08 -3.98
CA ILE A 319 13.63 -8.51 -2.81
C ILE A 319 13.07 -9.59 -1.86
N ARG A 320 13.18 -10.89 -2.18
CA ARG A 320 12.59 -11.98 -1.36
C ARG A 320 13.00 -11.91 0.12
N SER A 321 14.25 -11.59 0.42
CA SER A 321 14.72 -11.42 1.81
C SER A 321 14.07 -10.22 2.53
N GLY A 322 13.62 -9.21 1.81
CA GLY A 322 12.85 -8.10 2.35
C GLY A 322 11.41 -8.51 2.73
N CYS A 323 10.89 -9.58 2.15
CA CYS A 323 9.50 -10.03 2.25
C CYS A 323 9.25 -11.20 3.22
N GLU A 324 10.18 -11.49 4.14
CA GLU A 324 10.04 -12.58 5.13
C GLU A 324 8.75 -12.50 5.97
N HIS A 325 8.25 -11.28 6.19
CA HIS A 325 7.02 -11.00 6.90
C HIS A 325 5.77 -11.62 6.22
N VAL A 326 5.83 -11.95 4.92
CA VAL A 326 4.75 -12.65 4.20
C VAL A 326 4.55 -14.05 4.78
N ILE A 327 5.64 -14.80 4.94
CA ILE A 327 5.58 -16.18 5.47
C ILE A 327 5.14 -16.15 6.93
N GLU A 328 5.65 -15.19 7.70
CA GLU A 328 5.22 -14.99 9.08
C GLU A 328 3.71 -14.70 9.18
N ALA A 329 3.19 -13.82 8.31
CA ALA A 329 1.78 -13.47 8.29
C ALA A 329 0.89 -14.69 8.03
N LEU A 330 1.20 -15.48 7.01
CA LEU A 330 0.41 -16.65 6.63
C LEU A 330 0.50 -17.78 7.66
N ALA A 331 1.67 -17.97 8.28
CA ALA A 331 1.83 -18.89 9.40
C ALA A 331 0.98 -18.48 10.62
N ALA A 332 0.95 -17.18 10.94
CA ALA A 332 0.15 -16.64 12.03
C ALA A 332 -1.36 -16.77 11.79
N ALA A 333 -1.82 -16.61 10.54
CA ALA A 333 -3.22 -16.84 10.18
C ALA A 333 -3.62 -18.32 10.35
N THR A 334 -2.75 -19.25 9.92
CA THR A 334 -3.00 -20.69 10.06
C THR A 334 -3.01 -21.12 11.53
N ALA A 335 -2.19 -20.51 12.38
CA ALA A 335 -2.13 -20.83 13.81
C ALA A 335 -3.33 -20.30 14.63
N ALA A 336 -4.05 -19.30 14.10
CA ALA A 336 -5.22 -18.70 14.74
C ALA A 336 -6.55 -19.37 14.34
N ALA A 337 -6.53 -20.23 13.32
CA ALA A 337 -7.64 -20.98 12.77
C ALA A 337 -7.99 -22.24 13.58
#